data_AF-A7TSB7-F1
#
_entry.id   AF-A7TSB7-F1
#
_cell.length_a   1.000
_cell.length_b   1.000
_cell.length_c   1.000
_cell.angle_alpha   90.00
_cell.angle_beta   90.00
_cell.angle_gamma   90.00
#
_symmetry.space_group_name_H-M   'P 1'
#
loop_
_entity.id
_entity.type
_entity.pdbx_description
1 polymer ?
#
loop_
_entity_poly.entity_id
_entity_poly.type
_entity_poly.pdbx_seq_one_letter_code
_entity_poly.pdbx_strand_id
1 'polypeptide(L)'
;MCDQPNNKCCTVVSIGQLVNASSDIEYKSIEDDVNEIDYGMKLCSHCVHDLFVIRKYQKDIERKPSLLLRKYELLDNLSRVISDILPNFQNLLESLDRSKKDGNILNSEDLTALSQLRSKLLKSFVLYNETAKILSKIEPQNNSERKIQESIRQVSSKFINETLLPLKSVPDILNPKTESNIEDDTPEVTTLSELMKNDLSIKEINNAREELMVLKEQVYLVENMIEKAKKQRKFDEISILTDNLQDLNSQIQTIETKLGDLSFT
;
A
#
# COMPACT_ATOMS: atom_id res chain seq x y z
N MET A 1 49.48 14.55 -28.07
CA MET A 1 49.68 15.91 -27.50
C MET A 1 48.39 16.67 -27.68
N CYS A 2 47.77 17.18 -26.61
CA CYS A 2 46.44 17.81 -26.67
C CYS A 2 46.46 19.28 -27.13
N ASP A 3 47.55 19.71 -27.78
CA ASP A 3 47.72 21.02 -28.41
C ASP A 3 47.12 21.13 -29.82
N GLN A 4 46.65 20.02 -30.40
CA GLN A 4 46.08 20.00 -31.75
C GLN A 4 44.61 20.43 -31.73
N PRO A 5 44.20 21.45 -32.51
CA PRO A 5 42.84 22.02 -32.48
C PRO A 5 41.73 21.04 -32.93
N ASN A 6 42.09 19.92 -33.57
CA ASN A 6 41.15 18.89 -34.03
C ASN A 6 40.82 17.81 -33.00
N ASN A 7 41.60 17.72 -31.91
CA ASN A 7 41.30 16.74 -30.86
C ASN A 7 40.42 17.41 -29.79
N LYS A 8 39.21 16.89 -29.59
CA LYS A 8 38.30 17.23 -28.46
C LYS A 8 38.88 16.83 -27.08
N CYS A 9 40.20 16.79 -26.94
CA CYS A 9 40.90 16.42 -25.72
C CYS A 9 40.88 17.53 -24.67
N CYS A 10 40.71 18.80 -25.07
CA CYS A 10 40.78 19.93 -24.15
C CYS A 10 39.47 20.71 -24.08
N THR A 11 39.08 21.13 -22.88
CA THR A 11 37.94 22.02 -22.63
C THR A 11 38.43 23.29 -21.96
N VAL A 12 37.90 24.44 -22.38
CA VAL A 12 38.14 25.72 -21.71
C VAL A 12 37.22 25.78 -20.48
N VAL A 13 37.80 26.00 -19.31
CA VAL A 13 37.07 26.10 -18.04
C VAL A 13 37.38 27.45 -17.41
N SER A 14 36.35 28.19 -17.01
CA SER A 14 36.51 29.51 -16.37
C SER A 14 37.18 29.38 -15.00
N ILE A 15 38.00 30.36 -14.64
CA ILE A 15 38.69 30.39 -13.34
C ILE A 15 37.69 30.37 -12.17
N GLY A 16 36.56 31.06 -12.28
CA GLY A 16 35.49 30.99 -11.28
C GLY A 16 34.92 29.58 -11.05
N GLN A 17 34.84 28.74 -12.09
CA GLN A 17 34.39 27.36 -11.94
C GLN A 17 35.45 26.48 -11.26
N LEU A 18 36.74 26.75 -11.50
CA LEU A 18 37.84 26.06 -10.85
C LEU A 18 37.87 26.37 -9.35
N VAL A 19 37.76 27.65 -8.98
CA VAL A 19 37.73 28.09 -7.58
C VAL A 19 36.52 27.53 -6.84
N ASN A 20 35.34 27.57 -7.47
CA ASN A 20 34.14 26.95 -6.91
C ASN A 20 34.27 25.43 -6.76
N ALA A 21 35.03 24.76 -7.63
CA ALA A 21 35.26 23.33 -7.51
C ALA A 21 36.32 22.99 -6.46
N SER A 22 37.29 23.86 -6.17
CA SER A 22 38.41 23.62 -5.27
C SER A 22 38.21 24.16 -3.85
N SER A 23 36.99 24.09 -3.32
CA SER A 23 36.67 24.55 -1.95
C SER A 23 37.38 23.76 -0.85
N ASP A 24 37.97 22.62 -1.18
CA ASP A 24 38.78 21.73 -0.33
C ASP A 24 40.25 22.16 -0.20
N ILE A 25 40.70 23.11 -1.02
CA ILE A 25 42.08 23.60 -1.00
C ILE A 25 42.15 24.83 -0.10
N GLU A 26 43.03 24.81 0.90
CA GLU A 26 43.34 25.99 1.72
C GLU A 26 44.15 27.01 0.88
N TYR A 27 43.44 27.79 0.05
CA TYR A 27 44.02 29.01 -0.52
C TYR A 27 43.71 30.20 0.40
N LYS A 28 44.67 31.11 0.55
CA LYS A 28 44.41 32.41 1.19
C LYS A 28 43.33 33.09 0.36
N SER A 29 42.18 33.35 0.98
CA SER A 29 41.01 33.98 0.35
C SER A 29 41.45 35.15 -0.53
N ILE A 30 41.32 34.98 -1.85
CA ILE A 30 41.43 36.10 -2.77
C ILE A 30 40.12 36.87 -2.59
N GLU A 31 40.24 38.09 -2.10
CA GLU A 31 39.18 39.06 -1.87
C GLU A 31 38.31 39.18 -3.13
N ASP A 32 37.03 38.83 -2.97
CA ASP A 32 35.79 39.19 -3.67
C ASP A 32 35.66 39.28 -5.22
N ASP A 33 36.73 39.25 -6.03
CA ASP A 33 36.64 39.55 -7.49
C ASP A 33 36.92 38.38 -8.45
N VAL A 34 36.97 37.13 -7.96
CA VAL A 34 37.24 35.95 -8.83
C VAL A 34 36.19 35.77 -9.94
N ASN A 35 34.96 36.24 -9.72
CA ASN A 35 33.88 36.18 -10.70
C ASN A 35 33.99 37.24 -11.82
N GLU A 36 34.82 38.28 -11.64
CA GLU A 36 35.09 39.28 -12.69
C GLU A 36 36.21 38.83 -13.66
N ILE A 37 36.89 37.73 -13.34
CA ILE A 37 37.98 37.17 -14.14
C ILE A 37 37.38 36.37 -15.31
N ASP A 38 37.18 37.01 -16.47
CA ASP A 38 36.72 36.39 -17.73
C ASP A 38 37.82 35.58 -18.44
N TYR A 39 38.77 35.02 -17.69
CA TYR A 39 39.82 34.17 -18.23
C TYR A 39 39.45 32.69 -18.05
N GLY A 40 39.64 31.93 -19.13
CA GLY A 40 39.46 30.48 -19.15
C GLY A 40 40.80 29.75 -19.30
N MET A 41 40.97 28.67 -18.54
CA MET A 41 42.13 27.77 -18.67
C MET A 41 41.74 26.56 -19.51
N LYS A 42 42.60 26.16 -20.46
CA LYS A 42 42.44 24.89 -21.19
C LYS A 42 42.89 23.74 -20.31
N LEU A 43 41.97 22.83 -20.02
CA LEU A 43 42.24 21.61 -19.26
C LEU A 43 42.05 20.40 -20.16
N CYS A 44 42.95 19.41 -20.00
CA CYS A 44 42.82 18.13 -20.67
C CYS A 44 41.64 17.33 -20.10
N SER A 45 41.01 16.45 -20.88
CA SER A 45 39.88 15.63 -20.45
C SER A 45 40.20 14.78 -19.21
N HIS A 46 41.43 14.28 -19.09
CA HIS A 46 41.90 13.56 -17.90
C HIS A 46 41.95 14.48 -16.69
N CYS A 47 42.54 15.67 -16.85
CA CYS A 47 42.67 16.70 -15.85
C CYS A 47 41.30 17.16 -15.34
N VAL A 48 40.33 17.33 -16.25
CA VAL A 48 38.94 17.68 -15.89
C VAL A 48 38.27 16.54 -15.15
N HIS A 49 38.46 15.30 -15.59
CA HIS A 49 37.91 14.13 -14.93
C HIS A 49 38.43 14.03 -13.48
N ASP A 50 39.75 14.04 -13.31
CA ASP A 50 40.39 13.85 -12.00
C ASP A 50 40.11 15.02 -11.03
N LEU A 51 40.08 16.26 -11.53
CA LEU A 51 39.80 17.43 -10.69
C LEU A 51 38.32 17.58 -10.34
N PHE A 52 37.43 17.44 -11.31
CA PHE A 52 36.02 17.80 -11.13
C PHE A 52 35.11 16.62 -10.83
N VAL A 53 35.36 15.41 -11.31
CA VAL A 53 34.38 14.31 -11.17
C VAL A 53 34.24 13.89 -9.72
N ILE A 54 35.36 13.68 -9.02
CA ILE A 54 35.35 13.29 -7.60
C ILE A 54 34.71 14.39 -6.75
N ARG A 55 35.09 15.65 -6.98
CA ARG A 55 34.57 16.79 -6.20
C ARG A 55 33.09 17.08 -6.49
N LYS A 56 32.68 16.98 -7.75
CA LYS A 56 31.28 17.09 -8.14
C LYS A 56 30.45 15.97 -7.52
N TYR A 57 30.99 14.75 -7.51
CA TYR A 57 30.33 13.62 -6.87
C TYR A 57 30.16 13.82 -5.35
N GLN A 58 31.18 14.30 -4.65
CA GLN A 58 31.09 14.65 -3.23
C GLN A 58 30.01 15.73 -2.98
N LYS A 59 29.99 16.80 -3.78
CA LYS A 59 28.95 17.83 -3.70
C LYS A 59 27.56 17.30 -4.02
N ASP A 60 27.45 16.37 -4.97
CA ASP A 60 26.18 15.75 -5.34
C ASP A 60 25.67 14.80 -4.23
N ILE A 61 26.56 14.16 -3.45
CA ILE A 61 26.20 13.37 -2.25
C ILE A 61 25.65 14.28 -1.14
N GLU A 62 26.31 15.42 -0.90
CA GLU A 62 25.87 16.37 0.13
C GLU A 62 24.57 17.10 -0.26
N ARG A 63 24.29 17.20 -1.55
CA ARG A 63 23.07 17.82 -2.08
C ARG A 63 21.86 16.95 -1.77
N LYS A 64 20.79 17.58 -1.29
CA LYS A 64 19.51 16.89 -1.07
C LYS A 64 19.05 16.24 -2.39
N PRO A 65 18.63 14.95 -2.37
CA PRO A 65 18.17 14.26 -3.57
C PRO A 65 16.98 15.00 -4.19
N SER A 66 16.88 14.95 -5.51
CA SER A 66 15.76 15.54 -6.23
C SER A 66 14.42 14.95 -5.74
N LEU A 67 13.33 15.68 -5.93
CA LEU A 67 12.00 15.23 -5.51
C LEU A 67 11.66 13.85 -6.11
N LEU A 68 12.10 13.59 -7.35
CA LEU A 68 11.94 12.30 -8.02
C LEU A 68 12.67 11.18 -7.27
N LEU A 69 13.94 11.37 -6.91
CA LEU A 69 14.74 10.37 -6.21
C LEU A 69 14.20 10.08 -4.81
N ARG A 70 13.79 11.11 -4.07
CA ARG A 70 13.18 10.92 -2.74
C ARG A 70 11.88 10.12 -2.81
N LYS A 71 11.04 10.40 -3.81
CA LYS A 71 9.79 9.66 -3.97
C LYS A 71 10.04 8.23 -4.47
N TYR A 72 11.06 8.02 -5.29
CA TYR A 72 11.49 6.68 -5.70
C TYR A 72 11.98 5.85 -4.50
N GLU A 73 12.77 6.43 -3.60
CA GLU A 73 13.23 5.75 -2.39
C GLU A 73 12.05 5.33 -1.50
N LEU A 74 11.03 6.18 -1.36
CA LEU A 74 9.79 5.81 -0.68
C LEU A 74 9.09 4.63 -1.39
N LEU A 75 9.02 4.66 -2.73
CA LEU A 75 8.43 3.57 -3.52
C LEU A 75 9.20 2.25 -3.33
N ASP A 76 10.53 2.29 -3.30
CA ASP A 76 11.38 1.11 -3.05
C ASP A 76 11.16 0.55 -1.64
N ASN A 77 11.12 1.42 -0.63
CA ASN A 77 10.83 1.03 0.75
C ASN A 77 9.45 0.36 0.87
N LEU A 78 8.43 0.92 0.21
CA LEU A 78 7.09 0.32 0.18
C LEU A 78 7.09 -1.04 -0.54
N SER A 79 7.83 -1.17 -1.65
CA SER A 79 7.99 -2.43 -2.39
C SER A 79 8.57 -3.53 -1.50
N ARG A 80 9.61 -3.22 -0.71
CA ARG A 80 10.22 -4.15 0.25
C ARG A 80 9.23 -4.58 1.32
N VAL A 81 8.54 -3.61 1.94
CA VAL A 81 7.54 -3.90 2.98
C VAL A 81 6.43 -4.80 2.45
N ILE A 82 5.94 -4.57 1.24
CA ILE A 82 4.92 -5.42 0.60
C ILE A 82 5.49 -6.83 0.37
N SER A 83 6.71 -6.91 -0.16
CA SER A 83 7.39 -8.18 -0.45
C SER A 83 7.66 -9.01 0.82
N ASP A 84 7.91 -8.36 1.96
CA ASP A 84 8.12 -9.02 3.26
C ASP A 84 6.81 -9.49 3.90
N ILE A 85 5.71 -8.72 3.75
CA ILE A 85 4.41 -9.04 4.36
C ILE A 85 3.67 -10.12 3.56
N LEU A 86 3.81 -10.14 2.24
CA LEU A 86 3.11 -11.06 1.35
C LEU A 86 3.31 -12.55 1.69
N PRO A 87 4.53 -13.08 1.91
CA PRO A 87 4.72 -14.49 2.24
C PRO A 87 4.14 -14.84 3.61
N ASN A 88 4.21 -13.93 4.59
CA ASN A 88 3.60 -14.15 5.91
C ASN A 88 2.06 -14.25 5.80
N PHE A 89 1.45 -13.42 4.94
CA PHE A 89 0.02 -13.51 4.65
C PHE A 89 -0.36 -14.84 4.00
N GLN A 90 0.41 -15.28 3.01
CA GLN A 90 0.16 -16.53 2.29
C GLN A 90 0.29 -17.76 3.21
N ASN A 91 1.31 -17.80 4.06
CA ASN A 91 1.50 -18.89 5.02
C ASN A 91 0.35 -18.99 6.03
N LEU A 92 -0.11 -17.84 6.55
CA LEU A 92 -1.25 -17.81 7.49
C LEU A 92 -2.57 -18.24 6.81
N LEU A 93 -2.78 -17.82 5.56
CA LEU A 93 -3.91 -18.30 4.75
C LEU A 93 -3.83 -19.82 4.54
N GLU A 94 -2.68 -20.35 4.17
CA GLU A 94 -2.51 -21.78 3.95
C GLU A 94 -2.72 -22.59 5.25
N SER A 95 -2.29 -22.06 6.40
CA SER A 95 -2.55 -22.71 7.69
C SER A 95 -4.04 -22.70 8.06
N LEU A 96 -4.76 -21.62 7.76
CA LEU A 96 -6.20 -21.56 8.00
C LEU A 96 -6.97 -22.50 7.06
N ASP A 97 -6.58 -22.58 5.79
CA ASP A 97 -7.18 -23.50 4.82
C ASP A 97 -6.96 -24.97 5.22
N ARG A 98 -5.79 -25.31 5.77
CA ARG A 98 -5.52 -26.63 6.34
C ARG A 98 -6.37 -26.89 7.59
N SER A 99 -6.42 -25.94 8.53
CA SER A 99 -7.24 -26.06 9.75
C SER A 99 -8.73 -26.24 9.44
N LYS A 100 -9.23 -25.56 8.39
CA LYS A 100 -10.63 -25.69 7.93
C LYS A 100 -10.92 -27.09 7.37
N LYS A 101 -9.97 -27.71 6.65
CA LYS A 101 -10.11 -29.08 6.12
C LYS A 101 -10.09 -30.15 7.20
N ASP A 102 -9.34 -29.92 8.28
CA ASP A 102 -9.22 -30.87 9.40
C ASP A 102 -10.35 -30.74 10.43
N GLY A 103 -11.32 -29.83 10.22
CA GLY A 103 -12.51 -29.67 11.08
C GLY A 103 -12.20 -29.12 12.48
N ASN A 104 -11.00 -28.56 12.69
CA ASN A 104 -10.57 -28.04 13.97
C ASN A 104 -11.00 -26.57 14.13
N ILE A 105 -11.42 -26.21 15.35
CA ILE A 105 -11.94 -24.88 15.70
C ILE A 105 -10.88 -23.81 15.39
N LEU A 106 -11.25 -22.80 14.60
CA LEU A 106 -10.35 -21.71 14.24
C LEU A 106 -9.96 -20.92 15.49
N ASN A 107 -8.66 -20.70 15.72
CA ASN A 107 -8.22 -19.79 16.78
C ASN A 107 -8.63 -18.37 16.38
N SER A 108 -9.42 -17.69 17.22
CA SER A 108 -9.84 -16.30 17.01
C SER A 108 -8.64 -15.35 16.88
N GLU A 109 -7.52 -15.68 17.51
CA GLU A 109 -6.26 -14.94 17.42
C GLU A 109 -5.68 -14.94 16.00
N ASP A 110 -5.70 -16.08 15.31
CA ASP A 110 -5.15 -16.20 13.95
C ASP A 110 -6.01 -15.43 12.93
N LEU A 111 -7.33 -15.42 13.11
CA LEU A 111 -8.26 -14.62 12.31
C LEU A 111 -8.06 -13.10 12.52
N THR A 112 -7.83 -12.67 13.75
CA THR A 112 -7.56 -11.24 14.04
C THR A 112 -6.18 -10.81 13.53
N ALA A 113 -5.16 -11.67 13.64
CA ALA A 113 -3.84 -11.41 13.08
C ALA A 113 -3.89 -11.30 11.54
N LEU A 114 -4.62 -12.20 10.88
CA LEU A 114 -4.75 -12.22 9.42
C LEU A 114 -5.48 -10.98 8.88
N SER A 115 -6.56 -10.56 9.54
CA SER A 115 -7.31 -9.36 9.16
C SER A 115 -6.49 -8.07 9.39
N GLN A 116 -5.69 -7.98 10.46
CA GLN A 116 -4.75 -6.89 10.66
C GLN A 116 -3.65 -6.86 9.58
N LEU A 117 -3.11 -8.03 9.24
CA LEU A 117 -2.05 -8.15 8.25
C LEU A 117 -2.57 -7.83 6.83
N ARG A 118 -3.79 -8.24 6.49
CA ARG A 118 -4.51 -7.83 5.29
C ARG A 118 -4.70 -6.31 5.24
N SER A 119 -5.19 -5.69 6.32
CA SER A 119 -5.39 -4.24 6.37
C SER A 119 -4.07 -3.48 6.18
N LYS A 120 -2.98 -3.95 6.81
CA LYS A 120 -1.65 -3.37 6.65
C LYS A 120 -1.15 -3.50 5.21
N LEU A 121 -1.32 -4.67 4.60
CA LEU A 121 -0.95 -4.95 3.23
C LEU A 121 -1.71 -4.03 2.25
N LEU A 122 -3.03 -3.93 2.38
CA LEU A 122 -3.87 -3.06 1.54
C LEU A 122 -3.48 -1.59 1.67
N LYS A 123 -3.24 -1.09 2.90
CA LYS A 123 -2.76 0.28 3.13
C LYS A 123 -1.43 0.53 2.44
N SER A 124 -0.49 -0.41 2.54
CA SER A 124 0.79 -0.33 1.83
C SER A 124 0.62 -0.31 0.31
N PHE A 125 -0.32 -1.09 -0.24
CA PHE A 125 -0.63 -1.09 -1.67
C PHE A 125 -1.26 0.22 -2.16
N VAL A 126 -2.18 0.81 -1.38
CA VAL A 126 -2.77 2.12 -1.72
C VAL A 126 -1.69 3.19 -1.77
N LEU A 127 -0.85 3.25 -0.73
CA LEU A 127 0.26 4.21 -0.67
C LEU A 127 1.28 3.98 -1.79
N TYR A 128 1.55 2.73 -2.16
CA TYR A 128 2.43 2.39 -3.28
C TYR A 128 1.86 2.91 -4.60
N ASN A 129 0.58 2.64 -4.88
CA ASN A 129 -0.12 3.09 -6.08
C ASN A 129 -0.18 4.62 -6.19
N GLU A 130 -0.50 5.30 -5.10
CA GLU A 130 -0.51 6.77 -5.05
C GLU A 130 0.89 7.33 -5.31
N THR A 131 1.92 6.75 -4.69
CA THR A 131 3.32 7.19 -4.89
C THR A 131 3.78 6.95 -6.32
N ALA A 132 3.45 5.81 -6.93
CA ALA A 132 3.74 5.51 -8.33
C ALA A 132 3.04 6.47 -9.30
N LYS A 133 1.78 6.83 -9.02
CA LYS A 133 1.02 7.84 -9.79
C LYS A 133 1.65 9.22 -9.65
N ILE A 134 2.07 9.62 -8.44
CA ILE A 134 2.77 10.88 -8.21
C ILE A 134 4.08 10.91 -9.00
N LEU A 135 4.89 9.84 -8.96
CA LEU A 135 6.12 9.74 -9.74
C LEU A 135 5.90 9.91 -11.24
N SER A 136 4.81 9.35 -11.75
CA SER A 136 4.45 9.43 -13.16
C SER A 136 4.00 10.83 -13.59
N LYS A 137 3.61 11.69 -12.64
CA LYS A 137 3.18 13.09 -12.88
C LYS A 137 4.29 14.12 -12.73
N ILE A 138 5.44 13.77 -12.14
CA ILE A 138 6.56 14.70 -12.00
C ILE A 138 7.15 14.97 -13.38
N GLU A 139 7.27 16.25 -13.77
CA GLU A 139 7.88 16.62 -15.05
C GLU A 139 9.41 16.42 -15.00
N PRO A 140 10.00 15.63 -15.93
CA PRO A 140 11.44 15.39 -15.95
C PRO A 140 12.20 16.60 -16.52
N GLN A 141 13.27 17.01 -15.84
CA GLN A 141 14.13 18.13 -16.27
C GLN A 141 15.15 17.69 -17.33
N ASN A 142 15.61 16.43 -17.24
CA ASN A 142 16.66 15.88 -18.08
C ASN A 142 16.20 14.61 -18.82
N ASN A 143 16.82 14.31 -19.96
CA ASN A 143 16.60 13.05 -20.69
C ASN A 143 16.85 11.81 -19.82
N SER A 144 17.81 11.88 -18.89
CA SER A 144 18.09 10.80 -17.93
C SER A 144 16.94 10.59 -16.95
N GLU A 145 16.34 11.67 -16.43
CA GLU A 145 15.17 11.58 -15.54
C GLU A 145 13.95 11.01 -16.26
N ARG A 146 13.76 11.36 -17.54
CA ARG A 146 12.70 10.80 -18.38
C ARG A 146 12.85 9.28 -18.53
N LYS A 147 14.07 8.79 -18.79
CA LYS A 147 14.36 7.35 -18.86
C LYS A 147 14.10 6.65 -17.53
N ILE A 148 14.50 7.26 -16.42
CA ILE A 148 14.26 6.73 -15.07
C ILE A 148 12.75 6.64 -14.81
N GLN A 149 11.99 7.70 -15.12
CA GLN A 149 10.54 7.72 -14.95
C GLN A 149 9.84 6.63 -15.77
N GLU A 150 10.23 6.44 -17.02
CA GLU A 150 9.67 5.40 -17.88
C GLU A 150 9.97 3.99 -17.34
N SER A 151 11.19 3.75 -16.89
CA SER A 151 11.58 2.50 -16.23
C SER A 151 10.75 2.25 -14.97
N ILE A 152 10.54 3.28 -14.13
CA ILE A 152 9.75 3.15 -12.90
C ILE A 152 8.28 2.85 -13.23
N ARG A 153 7.72 3.47 -14.27
CA ARG A 153 6.36 3.18 -14.73
C ARG A 153 6.22 1.70 -15.11
N GLN A 154 7.15 1.17 -15.89
CA GLN A 154 7.13 -0.24 -16.31
C GLN A 154 7.27 -1.19 -15.12
N VAL A 155 8.24 -0.94 -14.23
CA VAL A 155 8.50 -1.79 -13.06
C VAL A 155 7.33 -1.76 -12.08
N SER A 156 6.76 -0.58 -11.81
CA SER A 156 5.64 -0.46 -10.87
C SER A 156 4.38 -1.14 -11.39
N SER A 157 4.02 -0.98 -12.67
CA SER A 157 2.91 -1.71 -13.28
C SER A 157 3.13 -3.23 -13.24
N LYS A 158 4.35 -3.70 -13.54
CA LYS A 158 4.68 -5.12 -13.45
C LYS A 158 4.52 -5.64 -12.02
N PHE A 159 5.06 -4.92 -11.03
CA PHE A 159 4.98 -5.29 -9.62
C PHE A 159 3.54 -5.35 -9.12
N ILE A 160 2.70 -4.37 -9.48
CA ILE A 160 1.28 -4.35 -9.13
C ILE A 160 0.58 -5.59 -9.70
N ASN A 161 0.82 -5.91 -10.98
CA ASN A 161 0.21 -7.08 -11.62
C ASN A 161 0.64 -8.40 -10.96
N GLU A 162 1.94 -8.56 -10.68
CA GLU A 162 2.49 -9.76 -10.03
C GLU A 162 2.00 -9.92 -8.59
N THR A 163 1.77 -8.82 -7.86
CA THR A 163 1.34 -8.88 -6.46
C THR A 163 -0.17 -8.96 -6.28
N LEU A 164 -0.96 -8.48 -7.24
CA LEU A 164 -2.42 -8.66 -7.24
C LEU A 164 -2.86 -10.07 -7.64
N LEU A 165 -2.14 -10.75 -8.54
CA LEU A 165 -2.46 -12.12 -8.98
C LEU A 165 -2.61 -13.11 -7.81
N PRO A 166 -1.67 -13.17 -6.83
CA PRO A 166 -1.79 -14.02 -5.64
C PRO A 166 -2.93 -13.62 -4.70
N LEU A 167 -3.29 -12.33 -4.65
CA LEU A 167 -4.40 -11.84 -3.82
C LEU A 167 -5.76 -12.14 -4.46
N LYS A 168 -5.81 -12.18 -5.80
CA LYS A 168 -7.00 -12.52 -6.59
C LYS A 168 -7.20 -14.03 -6.73
N SER A 169 -6.23 -14.88 -6.39
CA SER A 169 -6.43 -16.34 -6.23
C SER A 169 -6.92 -16.73 -4.83
N VAL A 170 -7.15 -15.74 -3.95
CA VAL A 170 -7.92 -15.90 -2.71
C VAL A 170 -9.37 -15.37 -2.87
N PRO A 171 -10.21 -15.90 -3.79
CA PRO A 171 -11.64 -15.70 -3.69
C PRO A 171 -12.33 -17.06 -3.79
N ASP A 172 -12.81 -17.52 -2.63
CA ASP A 172 -14.08 -18.27 -2.52
C ASP A 172 -14.48 -18.40 -1.03
N ILE A 173 -13.58 -18.08 -0.09
CA ILE A 173 -13.88 -18.10 1.34
C ILE A 173 -14.30 -16.72 1.90
N LEU A 174 -14.06 -15.63 1.15
CA LEU A 174 -14.32 -14.25 1.63
C LEU A 174 -15.16 -13.37 0.68
N ASN A 175 -15.68 -13.91 -0.44
CA ASN A 175 -16.54 -13.17 -1.37
C ASN A 175 -17.88 -13.90 -1.56
N PRO A 176 -18.99 -13.48 -0.94
CA PRO A 176 -20.31 -13.84 -1.42
C PRO A 176 -20.56 -13.06 -2.73
N LYS A 177 -20.80 -13.80 -3.81
CA LYS A 177 -21.09 -13.25 -5.14
C LYS A 177 -22.36 -12.39 -5.10
N THR A 178 -22.24 -11.12 -5.47
CA THR A 178 -23.32 -10.37 -6.08
C THR A 178 -22.93 -10.07 -7.52
N GLU A 179 -23.46 -10.89 -8.43
CA GLU A 179 -23.40 -10.63 -9.86
C GLU A 179 -24.22 -9.38 -10.17
N SER A 180 -23.56 -8.33 -10.64
CA SER A 180 -24.22 -7.35 -11.51
C SER A 180 -23.23 -6.88 -12.57
N ASN A 181 -23.55 -7.26 -13.80
CA ASN A 181 -22.88 -6.96 -15.06
C ASN A 181 -22.67 -5.46 -15.26
N ILE A 182 -21.41 -5.02 -15.45
CA ILE A 182 -21.08 -3.85 -16.27
C ILE A 182 -19.79 -4.18 -17.04
N GLU A 183 -19.93 -4.42 -18.34
CA GLU A 183 -18.85 -4.28 -19.31
C GLU A 183 -18.53 -2.79 -19.42
N ASP A 184 -17.36 -2.34 -18.95
CA ASP A 184 -16.75 -1.14 -19.52
C ASP A 184 -15.23 -1.07 -19.27
N ASP A 185 -14.54 -0.64 -20.30
CA ASP A 185 -13.10 -0.57 -20.48
C ASP A 185 -12.55 0.64 -19.69
N THR A 186 -11.95 0.46 -18.49
CA THR A 186 -10.96 1.35 -17.81
C THR A 186 -10.59 0.87 -16.38
N PRO A 187 -9.41 1.24 -15.82
CA PRO A 187 -8.46 0.29 -15.23
C PRO A 187 -8.64 0.07 -13.71
N GLU A 188 -8.48 -1.18 -13.26
CA GLU A 188 -7.90 -1.77 -12.01
C GLU A 188 -7.99 -1.05 -10.63
N VAL A 189 -8.47 0.19 -10.55
CA VAL A 189 -8.58 1.02 -9.36
C VAL A 189 -9.97 0.88 -8.72
N THR A 190 -10.99 0.60 -9.54
CA THR A 190 -12.36 0.26 -9.10
C THR A 190 -12.39 -1.05 -8.33
N THR A 191 -11.64 -2.06 -8.80
CA THR A 191 -11.56 -3.39 -8.16
C THR A 191 -10.95 -3.35 -6.76
N LEU A 192 -10.00 -2.45 -6.50
CA LEU A 192 -9.42 -2.28 -5.17
C LEU A 192 -10.38 -1.55 -4.23
N SER A 193 -11.15 -0.60 -4.76
CA SER A 193 -12.15 0.17 -3.99
C SER A 193 -13.39 -0.68 -3.64
N GLU A 194 -13.77 -1.63 -4.49
CA GLU A 194 -14.80 -2.64 -4.18
C GLU A 194 -14.33 -3.64 -3.12
N LEU A 195 -13.06 -4.05 -3.15
CA LEU A 195 -12.47 -4.86 -2.07
C LEU A 195 -12.51 -4.14 -0.72
N MET A 196 -12.41 -2.81 -0.71
CA MET A 196 -12.49 -1.98 0.49
C MET A 196 -13.93 -1.73 0.99
N LYS A 197 -14.96 -1.91 0.15
CA LYS A 197 -16.38 -1.72 0.54
C LYS A 197 -16.98 -2.93 1.27
N ASN A 198 -16.41 -4.11 1.07
CA ASN A 198 -16.88 -5.36 1.69
C ASN A 198 -16.20 -5.66 3.03
N ASP A 199 -15.23 -4.85 3.46
CA ASP A 199 -14.57 -4.99 4.75
C ASP A 199 -15.46 -4.36 5.85
N LEU A 200 -16.39 -5.13 6.44
CA LEU A 200 -16.85 -4.80 7.80
C LEU A 200 -15.62 -4.83 8.71
N SER A 201 -15.38 -3.73 9.43
CA SER A 201 -14.27 -3.63 10.37
C SER A 201 -14.43 -4.71 11.45
N ILE A 202 -13.34 -5.31 11.93
CA ILE A 202 -13.35 -6.35 12.98
C ILE A 202 -14.17 -5.92 14.21
N LYS A 203 -14.21 -4.60 14.50
CA LYS A 203 -15.06 -4.03 15.55
C LYS A 203 -16.55 -4.19 15.26
N GLU A 204 -16.97 -4.01 14.01
CA GLU A 204 -18.35 -4.16 13.56
C GLU A 204 -18.74 -5.64 13.55
N ILE A 205 -17.82 -6.55 13.18
CA ILE A 205 -18.04 -8.00 13.27
C ILE A 205 -18.23 -8.44 14.73
N ASN A 206 -17.35 -7.99 15.63
CA ASN A 206 -17.45 -8.33 17.05
C ASN A 206 -18.71 -7.75 17.71
N ASN A 207 -19.03 -6.48 17.43
CA ASN A 207 -20.27 -5.87 17.91
C ASN A 207 -21.50 -6.62 17.38
N ALA A 208 -21.50 -6.99 16.09
CA ALA A 208 -22.61 -7.73 15.50
C ALA A 208 -22.73 -9.15 16.09
N ARG A 209 -21.63 -9.81 16.46
CA ARG A 209 -21.66 -11.11 17.18
C ARG A 209 -22.19 -10.99 18.59
N GLU A 210 -21.78 -9.96 19.33
CA GLU A 210 -22.28 -9.68 20.67
C GLU A 210 -23.79 -9.38 20.64
N GLU A 211 -24.23 -8.57 19.68
CA GLU A 211 -25.65 -8.28 19.43
C GLU A 211 -26.44 -9.58 19.11
N LEU A 212 -25.87 -10.46 18.28
CA LEU A 212 -26.45 -11.75 17.93
C LEU A 212 -26.57 -12.68 19.16
N MET A 213 -25.55 -12.69 20.03
CA MET A 213 -25.58 -13.47 21.28
C MET A 213 -26.70 -13.00 22.21
N VAL A 214 -26.86 -11.68 22.39
CA VAL A 214 -27.93 -11.10 23.20
C VAL A 214 -29.30 -11.43 22.62
N LEU A 215 -29.48 -11.31 21.30
CA LEU A 215 -30.75 -11.62 20.64
C LEU A 215 -31.12 -13.11 20.78
N LYS A 216 -30.16 -14.03 20.65
CA LYS A 216 -30.40 -15.47 20.87
C LYS A 216 -30.80 -15.77 22.31
N GLU A 217 -30.20 -15.08 23.29
CA GLU A 217 -30.60 -15.19 24.69
C GLU A 217 -32.03 -14.66 24.93
N GLN A 218 -32.39 -13.55 24.30
CA GLN A 218 -33.75 -12.99 24.37
C GLN A 218 -34.79 -13.96 23.77
N VAL A 219 -34.49 -14.60 22.64
CA VAL A 219 -35.37 -15.63 22.04
C VAL A 219 -35.61 -16.77 23.02
N TYR A 220 -34.56 -17.31 23.65
CA TYR A 220 -34.68 -18.40 24.63
C TYR A 220 -35.56 -18.00 25.84
N LEU A 221 -35.43 -16.77 26.33
CA LEU A 221 -36.25 -16.25 27.41
C LEU A 221 -37.72 -16.15 27.00
N VAL A 222 -38.00 -15.62 25.80
CA VAL A 222 -39.37 -15.47 25.27
C VAL A 222 -40.02 -16.83 25.01
N GLU A 223 -39.29 -17.81 24.48
CA GLU A 223 -39.77 -19.19 24.31
C GLU A 223 -40.19 -19.81 25.65
N ASN A 224 -39.37 -19.63 26.69
CA ASN A 224 -39.69 -20.12 28.04
C ASN A 224 -40.91 -19.37 28.65
N MET A 225 -41.08 -18.09 28.34
CA MET A 225 -42.27 -17.32 28.74
C MET A 225 -43.54 -17.83 28.03
N ILE A 226 -43.45 -18.17 26.74
CA ILE A 226 -44.55 -18.78 25.98
C ILE A 226 -44.94 -20.13 26.61
N GLU A 227 -43.97 -20.98 26.96
CA GLU A 227 -44.26 -22.25 27.62
C GLU A 227 -44.98 -22.07 28.97
N LYS A 228 -44.57 -21.08 29.76
CA LYS A 228 -45.23 -20.75 31.04
C LYS A 228 -46.63 -20.20 30.83
N ALA A 229 -46.83 -19.29 29.88
CA ALA A 229 -48.14 -18.73 29.53
C ALA A 229 -49.09 -19.82 29.00
N LYS A 230 -48.58 -20.77 28.23
CA LYS A 230 -49.31 -21.96 27.74
C LYS A 230 -49.76 -22.87 28.89
N LYS A 231 -48.91 -23.10 29.89
CA LYS A 231 -49.28 -23.83 31.13
C LYS A 231 -50.36 -23.09 31.93
N GLN A 232 -50.34 -21.75 31.91
CA GLN A 232 -51.30 -20.89 32.62
C GLN A 232 -52.58 -20.57 31.83
N ARG A 233 -52.73 -21.08 30.59
CA ARG A 233 -53.86 -20.82 29.68
C ARG A 233 -54.12 -19.33 29.40
N LYS A 234 -53.06 -18.52 29.41
CA LYS A 234 -53.14 -17.09 29.11
C LYS A 234 -52.89 -16.85 27.62
N PHE A 235 -53.92 -17.08 26.81
CA PHE A 235 -53.80 -17.06 25.34
C PHE A 235 -53.50 -15.68 24.76
N ASP A 236 -53.94 -14.60 25.41
CA ASP A 236 -53.65 -13.23 24.98
C ASP A 236 -52.15 -12.90 25.09
N GLU A 237 -51.49 -13.35 26.18
CA GLU A 237 -50.04 -13.19 26.37
C GLU A 237 -49.25 -14.03 25.36
N ILE A 238 -49.75 -15.21 24.97
CA ILE A 238 -49.09 -16.09 23.99
C ILE A 238 -49.03 -15.42 22.61
N SER A 239 -50.12 -14.79 22.17
CA SER A 239 -50.15 -14.10 20.87
C SER A 239 -49.09 -12.99 20.83
N ILE A 240 -49.05 -12.15 21.86
CA ILE A 240 -48.10 -11.03 21.96
C ILE A 240 -46.65 -11.54 22.00
N LEU A 241 -46.37 -12.59 22.77
CA LEU A 241 -45.02 -13.15 22.87
C LEU A 241 -44.58 -13.82 21.55
N THR A 242 -45.52 -14.38 20.78
CA THR A 242 -45.22 -14.98 19.46
C THR A 242 -44.83 -13.92 18.44
N ASP A 243 -45.53 -12.78 18.43
CA ASP A 243 -45.19 -11.65 17.57
C ASP A 243 -43.80 -11.09 17.91
N ASN A 244 -43.49 -10.93 19.20
CA ASN A 244 -42.15 -10.52 19.64
C ASN A 244 -41.05 -11.50 19.21
N LEU A 245 -41.34 -12.81 19.26
CA LEU A 245 -40.41 -13.85 18.82
C LEU A 245 -40.14 -13.74 17.31
N GLN A 246 -41.17 -13.48 16.50
CA GLN A 246 -41.03 -13.27 15.06
C GLN A 246 -40.17 -12.04 14.74
N ASP A 247 -40.35 -10.94 15.46
CA ASP A 247 -39.54 -9.72 15.29
C ASP A 247 -38.07 -9.95 15.66
N LEU A 248 -37.80 -10.64 16.78
CA LEU A 248 -36.44 -11.02 17.19
C LEU A 248 -35.76 -11.91 16.15
N ASN A 249 -36.48 -12.89 15.59
CA ASN A 249 -35.94 -13.75 14.52
C ASN A 249 -35.66 -13.00 13.22
N SER A 250 -36.49 -12.02 12.86
CA SER A 250 -36.26 -11.17 11.69
C SER A 250 -35.00 -10.30 11.85
N GLN A 251 -34.78 -9.76 13.06
CA GLN A 251 -33.57 -9.03 13.40
C GLN A 251 -32.33 -9.93 13.37
N ILE A 252 -32.43 -11.15 13.92
CA ILE A 252 -31.37 -12.17 13.82
C ILE A 252 -31.05 -12.45 12.36
N GLN A 253 -32.04 -12.72 11.50
CA GLN A 253 -31.79 -12.96 10.06
C GLN A 253 -31.12 -11.76 9.38
N THR A 254 -31.50 -10.54 9.73
CA THR A 254 -30.90 -9.32 9.19
C THR A 254 -29.43 -9.20 9.59
N ILE A 255 -29.11 -9.49 10.84
CA ILE A 255 -27.73 -9.47 11.37
C ILE A 255 -26.92 -10.64 10.78
N GLU A 256 -27.48 -11.84 10.70
CA GLU A 256 -26.86 -13.02 10.08
C GLU A 256 -26.57 -12.79 8.58
N THR A 257 -27.47 -12.11 7.86
CA THR A 257 -27.25 -11.74 6.46
C THR A 257 -26.12 -10.70 6.31
N LYS A 258 -26.00 -9.76 7.26
CA LYS A 258 -24.90 -8.79 7.31
C LYS A 258 -23.55 -9.43 7.67
N LEU A 259 -23.55 -10.47 8.50
CA LEU A 259 -22.36 -11.23 8.89
C LEU A 259 -21.99 -12.31 7.87
N GLY A 260 -22.93 -12.83 7.08
CA GLY A 260 -22.71 -13.96 6.17
C GLY A 260 -22.17 -15.19 6.89
N ASP A 261 -21.18 -15.87 6.30
CA ASP A 261 -20.53 -17.06 6.87
C ASP A 261 -19.74 -16.77 8.19
N LEU A 262 -19.56 -15.51 8.57
CA LEU A 262 -18.92 -15.12 9.84
C LEU A 262 -19.85 -15.23 11.05
N SER A 263 -21.11 -15.64 10.84
CA SER A 263 -22.12 -15.82 11.91
C SER A 263 -21.87 -17.06 12.79
N PHE A 264 -21.20 -18.10 12.25
CA PHE A 264 -21.09 -19.42 12.89
C PHE A 264 -19.67 -19.84 13.29
N THR A 265 -18.67 -18.97 13.15
CA THR A 265 -17.26 -19.25 13.50
C THR A 265 -16.74 -18.31 14.56
#